data_AF-A0A845XE56-F1
#
_entry.id   AF-A0A845XE56-F1
#
_cell.length_a   1.000
_cell.length_b   1.000
_cell.length_c   1.000
_cell.angle_alpha   90.00
_cell.angle_beta   90.00
_cell.angle_gamma   90.00
#
_symmetry.space_group_name_H-M   'P 1'
#
loop_
_entity.id
_entity.type
_entity.pdbx_description
1 polymer ?
#
loop_
_entity_poly.entity_id
_entity_poly.type
_entity_poly.pdbx_seq_one_letter_code
_entity_poly.pdbx_strand_id
1 'polypeptide(L)'
;GAIEILMGGKSEGDRYKLRNNEVCHVHRHIHGVVVTIDTFSTHPTPDGYLSHTYDSVYHDPKTGEQKGGKSVFEDDYTQVGDYMILSRRAIETEGVDGVSEFKFSNIQLLG
;
A
#
# COMPACT_ATOMS: atom_id res chain seq x y z
N GLY A 1 -0.56 11.96 18.11
CA GLY A 1 0.54 11.58 17.19
C GLY A 1 0.35 10.13 16.75
N ALA A 2 1.09 9.66 15.75
CA ALA A 2 1.05 8.24 15.37
C ALA A 2 1.84 7.37 16.38
N ILE A 3 1.42 6.13 16.58
CA ILE A 3 2.05 5.13 17.46
C ILE A 3 2.89 4.18 16.61
N GLU A 4 4.15 3.99 16.94
CA GLU A 4 5.04 3.05 16.24
C GLU A 4 4.93 1.63 16.81
N ILE A 5 4.93 0.66 15.90
CA ILE A 5 4.97 -0.77 16.20
C ILE A 5 6.23 -1.33 15.56
N LEU A 6 7.10 -1.91 16.39
CA LEU A 6 8.29 -2.62 15.96
C LEU A 6 8.00 -4.12 15.94
N MET A 7 8.35 -4.78 14.85
CA MET A 7 8.18 -6.23 14.70
C MET A 7 9.43 -6.96 15.21
N GLY A 8 9.23 -8.13 15.80
CA GLY A 8 10.30 -9.05 16.20
C GLY A 8 10.21 -10.40 15.49
N GLY A 9 11.14 -11.30 15.80
CA GLY A 9 11.15 -12.66 15.26
C GLY A 9 11.40 -12.69 13.74
N LYS A 10 10.59 -13.42 12.98
CA LYS A 10 10.76 -13.56 11.53
C LYS A 10 10.59 -12.24 10.74
N SER A 11 9.95 -11.25 11.34
CA SER A 11 9.72 -9.93 10.75
C SER A 11 10.54 -8.86 11.45
N GLU A 12 11.58 -9.24 12.19
CA GLU A 12 12.49 -8.28 12.82
C GLU A 12 13.06 -7.31 11.78
N GLY A 13 12.98 -6.00 12.09
CA GLY A 13 13.32 -4.92 11.16
C GLY A 13 12.12 -4.31 10.42
N ASP A 14 10.98 -5.02 10.34
CA ASP A 14 9.73 -4.41 9.89
C ASP A 14 9.18 -3.48 10.98
N ARG A 15 8.56 -2.37 10.56
CA ARG A 15 7.87 -1.45 11.47
C ARG A 15 6.67 -0.79 10.81
N TYR A 16 5.74 -0.38 11.64
CA TYR A 16 4.50 0.26 11.23
C TYR A 16 4.23 1.47 12.10
N LYS A 17 3.42 2.42 11.60
CA LYS A 17 2.81 3.44 12.45
C LYS A 17 1.30 3.41 12.32
N LEU A 18 0.63 3.54 13.45
CA LEU A 18 -0.81 3.63 13.56
C LEU A 18 -1.23 5.06 13.89
N ARG A 19 -2.27 5.57 13.24
CA ARG A 19 -2.96 6.81 13.59
C ARG A 19 -4.45 6.58 13.47
N ASN A 20 -5.20 6.90 14.52
CA ASN A 20 -6.67 6.72 14.55
C ASN A 20 -7.11 5.28 14.24
N ASN A 21 -6.40 4.28 14.78
CA ASN A 21 -6.61 2.85 14.52
C ASN A 21 -6.37 2.39 13.07
N GLU A 22 -5.74 3.22 12.24
CA GLU A 22 -5.36 2.88 10.87
C GLU A 22 -3.83 2.87 10.70
N VAL A 23 -3.31 1.96 9.89
CA VAL A 23 -1.91 1.94 9.49
C VAL A 23 -1.64 3.09 8.54
N CYS A 24 -0.86 4.06 9.00
CA CYS A 24 -0.49 5.24 8.23
C CYS A 24 0.94 5.17 7.69
N HIS A 25 1.77 4.26 8.19
CA HIS A 25 3.13 4.04 7.72
C HIS A 25 3.46 2.55 7.75
N VAL A 26 4.12 2.08 6.71
CA VAL A 26 4.64 0.72 6.58
C VAL A 26 6.10 0.82 6.20
N HIS A 27 6.95 0.04 6.87
CA HIS A 27 8.32 -0.18 6.47
C HIS A 27 8.60 -1.68 6.57
N ARG A 28 8.82 -2.33 5.43
CA ARG A 28 8.96 -3.79 5.38
C ARG A 28 10.08 -4.28 4.48
N HIS A 29 10.72 -5.34 4.92
CA HIS A 29 11.61 -6.15 4.11
C HIS A 29 10.77 -7.18 3.33
N ILE A 30 10.68 -7.02 2.02
CA ILE A 30 9.89 -7.90 1.17
C ILE A 30 10.63 -8.16 -0.14
N HIS A 31 10.68 -9.43 -0.56
CA HIS A 31 11.33 -9.86 -1.82
C HIS A 31 12.75 -9.30 -2.05
N GLY A 32 13.55 -9.15 -0.99
CA GLY A 32 14.93 -8.65 -1.08
C GLY A 32 15.07 -7.12 -1.23
N VAL A 33 13.97 -6.37 -1.10
CA VAL A 33 13.97 -4.91 -1.03
C VAL A 33 13.33 -4.44 0.28
N VAL A 34 13.58 -3.18 0.64
CA VAL A 34 12.80 -2.49 1.67
C VAL A 34 11.78 -1.60 0.97
N VAL A 35 10.52 -1.70 1.36
CA VAL A 35 9.48 -0.79 0.91
C VAL A 35 9.03 0.08 2.07
N THR A 36 8.91 1.38 1.83
CA THR A 36 8.24 2.32 2.72
C THR A 36 6.97 2.82 2.03
N ILE A 37 5.84 2.82 2.75
CA ILE A 37 4.54 3.28 2.27
C ILE A 37 3.96 4.24 3.30
N ASP A 38 3.60 5.44 2.88
CA ASP A 38 2.76 6.34 3.68
C ASP A 38 1.33 6.35 3.13
N THR A 39 0.36 6.05 4.01
CA THR A 39 -1.08 6.06 3.66
C THR A 39 -1.68 7.43 3.97
N PHE A 40 -2.33 8.03 2.98
CA PHE A 40 -2.95 9.35 3.09
C PHE A 40 -4.46 9.28 3.28
N SER A 41 -5.11 8.29 2.67
CA SER A 41 -6.53 8.01 2.89
C SER A 41 -6.84 6.53 2.79
N THR A 42 -7.95 6.14 3.39
CA THR A 42 -8.45 4.78 3.45
C THR A 42 -9.86 4.69 2.87
N HIS A 43 -10.20 3.51 2.38
CA HIS A 43 -11.53 3.11 1.97
C HIS A 43 -12.14 2.28 3.11
N PRO A 44 -13.14 2.82 3.85
CA PRO A 44 -13.80 2.08 4.91
C PRO A 44 -14.55 0.85 4.37
N THR A 45 -14.50 -0.25 5.10
CA THR A 45 -15.26 -1.47 4.81
C THR A 45 -16.06 -1.85 6.07
N PRO A 46 -17.05 -2.75 5.98
CA PRO A 46 -17.79 -3.21 7.16
C PRO A 46 -16.90 -3.75 8.28
N ASP A 47 -15.78 -4.39 7.93
CA ASP A 47 -14.89 -5.09 8.88
C ASP A 47 -13.54 -4.37 9.09
N GLY A 48 -13.36 -3.17 8.53
CA GLY A 48 -12.10 -2.43 8.65
C GLY A 48 -11.91 -1.39 7.56
N TYR A 49 -10.75 -1.44 6.91
CA TYR A 49 -10.39 -0.50 5.86
C TYR A 49 -9.39 -1.09 4.89
N LEU A 50 -9.30 -0.49 3.71
CA LEU A 50 -8.28 -0.73 2.70
C LEU A 50 -7.58 0.60 2.38
N SER A 51 -6.33 0.58 1.94
CA SER A 51 -5.66 1.81 1.51
C SER A 51 -6.33 2.37 0.26
N HIS A 52 -6.68 3.66 0.25
CA HIS A 52 -7.26 4.34 -0.90
C HIS A 52 -6.22 5.19 -1.62
N THR A 53 -5.54 6.09 -0.91
CA THR A 53 -4.40 6.84 -1.45
C THR A 53 -3.17 6.68 -0.60
N TYR A 54 -2.03 6.41 -1.24
CA TYR A 54 -0.76 6.15 -0.56
C TYR A 54 0.40 6.33 -1.53
N ASP A 55 1.62 6.37 -0.99
CA ASP A 55 2.84 6.29 -1.78
C ASP A 55 3.66 5.04 -1.52
N SER A 56 4.67 4.79 -2.35
CA SER A 56 5.69 3.79 -2.04
C SER A 56 7.06 4.24 -2.51
N VAL A 57 8.08 3.95 -1.71
CA VAL A 57 9.48 4.13 -2.06
C VAL A 57 10.27 2.86 -1.71
N TYR A 58 10.98 2.32 -2.69
CA TYR A 58 11.79 1.11 -2.54
C TYR A 58 13.24 1.47 -2.27
N HIS A 59 13.90 0.69 -1.42
CA HIS A 59 15.29 0.92 -1.03
C HIS A 59 16.07 -0.40 -1.05
N ASP A 60 17.38 -0.32 -1.26
CA ASP A 60 18.29 -1.41 -0.97
C ASP A 60 18.34 -1.68 0.55
N PRO A 61 18.11 -2.92 1.01
CA PRO A 61 18.11 -3.22 2.44
C PRO A 61 19.48 -3.05 3.10
N LYS A 62 20.59 -3.12 2.34
CA LYS A 62 21.95 -3.06 2.89
C LYS A 62 22.49 -1.65 2.89
N THR A 63 22.30 -0.91 1.80
CA THR A 63 22.86 0.45 1.64
C THR A 63 21.89 1.55 2.01
N GLY A 64 20.58 1.27 2.02
CA GLY A 64 19.54 2.28 2.17
C GLY A 64 19.36 3.17 0.93
N GLU A 65 20.02 2.85 -0.19
CA GLU A 65 19.88 3.62 -1.42
C GLU A 65 18.49 3.41 -2.02
N GLN A 66 17.83 4.50 -2.42
CA GLN A 66 16.53 4.46 -3.07
C GLN A 66 16.63 3.77 -4.44
N LYS A 67 15.70 2.86 -4.72
CA LYS A 67 15.55 2.14 -5.98
C LYS A 67 14.35 2.67 -6.74
N GLY A 68 14.60 3.41 -7.81
CA GLY A 68 13.56 4.00 -8.66
C GLY A 68 12.91 5.24 -8.05
N GLY A 69 11.95 5.81 -8.79
CA GLY A 69 11.16 6.97 -8.33
C GLY A 69 10.11 6.57 -7.29
N LYS A 70 9.66 7.55 -6.51
CA LYS A 70 8.47 7.39 -5.66
C LYS A 70 7.25 7.12 -6.55
N SER A 71 6.41 6.17 -6.16
CA SER A 71 5.10 5.95 -6.80
C SER A 71 3.99 6.44 -5.89
N VAL A 72 2.96 7.08 -6.45
CA VAL A 72 1.73 7.49 -5.78
C VAL A 72 0.57 6.70 -6.37
N PHE A 73 -0.27 6.17 -5.49
CA PHE A 73 -1.37 5.27 -5.84
C PHE A 73 -2.71 5.86 -5.42
N GLU A 74 -3.72 5.62 -6.26
CA GLU A 74 -5.13 5.81 -5.94
C GLU A 74 -5.88 4.54 -6.34
N ASP A 75 -6.49 3.88 -5.35
CA ASP A 75 -7.13 2.57 -5.47
C ASP A 75 -8.62 2.65 -5.15
N ASP A 76 -9.48 2.18 -6.06
CA ASP A 76 -10.91 2.03 -5.81
C ASP A 76 -11.30 0.56 -5.69
N TYR A 77 -12.22 0.28 -4.78
CA TYR A 77 -12.69 -1.07 -4.49
C TYR A 77 -14.17 -1.21 -4.78
N THR A 78 -14.57 -2.42 -5.15
CA THR A 78 -15.97 -2.81 -5.31
C THR A 78 -16.25 -4.06 -4.49
N GLN A 79 -17.47 -4.15 -3.93
CA GLN A 79 -17.90 -5.33 -3.21
C GLN A 79 -18.40 -6.39 -4.19
N VAL A 80 -17.90 -7.63 -4.07
CA VAL A 80 -18.35 -8.79 -4.83
C VAL A 80 -18.58 -9.95 -3.86
N GLY A 81 -19.84 -10.24 -3.57
CA GLY A 81 -20.20 -11.12 -2.45
C GLY A 81 -19.71 -10.52 -1.12
N ASP A 82 -18.93 -11.30 -0.38
CA ASP A 82 -18.35 -10.89 0.91
C ASP A 82 -16.94 -10.29 0.78
N TYR A 83 -16.46 -10.05 -0.44
CA TYR A 83 -15.10 -9.56 -0.69
C TYR A 83 -15.11 -8.11 -1.18
N MET A 84 -14.17 -7.32 -0.67
CA MET A 84 -13.80 -6.03 -1.27
C MET A 84 -12.65 -6.25 -2.25
N ILE A 85 -12.89 -5.99 -3.54
CA ILE A 85 -11.96 -6.28 -4.62
C ILE A 85 -11.48 -4.99 -5.27
N LEU A 86 -10.17 -4.87 -5.53
CA LEU A 86 -9.59 -3.77 -6.28
C LEU A 86 -10.22 -3.71 -7.69
N SER A 87 -10.88 -2.60 -7.99
CA SER A 87 -11.59 -2.35 -9.25
C SER A 87 -10.88 -1.32 -10.13
N ARG A 88 -10.11 -0.42 -9.53
CA ARG A 88 -9.27 0.55 -10.24
C ARG A 88 -7.99 0.81 -9.45
N ARG A 89 -6.89 1.02 -10.18
CA ARG A 89 -5.64 1.54 -9.66
C ARG A 89 -5.08 2.57 -10.63
N ALA A 90 -4.84 3.78 -10.15
CA ALA A 90 -4.03 4.78 -10.84
C ALA A 90 -2.67 4.88 -10.16
N ILE A 91 -1.60 4.95 -10.96
CA ILE A 91 -0.22 5.03 -10.49
C ILE A 91 0.48 6.17 -11.22
N GLU A 92 1.00 7.11 -10.45
CA GLU A 92 1.96 8.11 -10.92
C GLU A 92 3.33 7.74 -10.35
N THR A 93 4.39 7.79 -11.15
CA THR A 93 5.74 7.45 -10.69
C THR A 93 6.71 8.54 -11.10
N GLU A 94 7.50 9.03 -10.16
CA GLU A 94 8.53 10.02 -10.43
C GLU A 94 9.49 9.54 -11.53
N GLY A 95 9.71 10.39 -12.54
CA GLY A 95 10.55 10.07 -13.69
C GLY A 95 9.86 9.25 -14.79
N VAL A 96 8.57 8.94 -14.63
CA VAL A 96 7.72 8.35 -15.68
C VAL A 96 6.63 9.35 -16.03
N ASP A 97 6.53 9.71 -17.31
CA ASP A 97 5.51 10.66 -17.76
C ASP A 97 4.12 10.02 -17.79
N GLY A 98 3.17 10.70 -17.15
CA GLY A 98 1.75 10.33 -17.15
C GLY A 98 1.33 9.38 -16.04
N VAL A 99 0.05 9.02 -16.06
CA VAL A 99 -0.58 8.14 -15.08
C VAL A 99 -0.87 6.79 -15.73
N SER A 100 -0.39 5.71 -15.12
CA SER A 100 -0.78 4.35 -15.49
C SER A 100 -2.07 3.99 -14.78
N GLU A 101 -3.14 3.75 -15.53
CA GLU A 101 -4.45 3.40 -14.98
C GLU A 101 -4.86 1.99 -15.37
N PHE A 102 -5.21 1.19 -14.37
CA PHE A 102 -5.75 -0.17 -14.52
C PHE A 102 -7.20 -0.16 -14.03
N LYS A 103 -8.13 -0.67 -14.85
CA LYS A 103 -9.54 -0.82 -14.51
C LYS A 103 -9.97 -2.27 -14.72
N PHE A 104 -10.55 -2.86 -13.69
CA PHE A 104 -11.07 -4.21 -13.68
C PHE A 104 -12.59 -4.15 -13.71
N SER A 105 -13.19 -4.77 -14.72
CA SER A 105 -14.63 -4.82 -14.92
C SER A 105 -15.11 -6.27 -15.04
N ASN A 106 -16.43 -6.47 -14.92
CA ASN A 106 -17.05 -7.80 -14.93
C ASN A 106 -16.49 -8.75 -13.87
N ILE A 107 -16.17 -8.22 -12.69
CA ILE A 107 -15.67 -8.99 -11.55
C ILE A 107 -16.85 -9.77 -10.97
N GLN A 108 -16.74 -11.09 -10.97
CA GLN A 108 -17.77 -12.00 -10.47
C GLN A 108 -17.16 -13.21 -9.77
N LEU A 109 -17.88 -13.73 -8.79
CA LEU A 109 -17.58 -15.05 -8.22
C LEU A 109 -18.05 -16.11 -9.21
N LEU A 110 -17.14 -17.00 -9.61
CA LEU A 110 -17.47 -18.19 -10.36
C LEU A 110 -17.73 -19.29 -9.33
N GLY A 111 -18.99 -19.71 -9.22
CA GLY A 111 -19.46 -20.69 -8.23
C GLY A 111 -18.87 -22.08 -8.39
#